data_AF-J6IP14-F1
#
_entry.id   AF-J6IP14-F1
#
_cell.length_a   1.000
_cell.length_b   1.000
_cell.length_c   1.000
_cell.angle_alpha   90.00
_cell.angle_beta   90.00
_cell.angle_gamma   90.00
#
_symmetry.space_group_name_H-M   'P 1'
#
loop_
_entity.id
_entity.type
_entity.pdbx_description
1 polymer ?
#
loop_
_entity_poly.entity_id
_entity_poly.type
_entity_poly.pdbx_seq_one_letter_code
_entity_poly.pdbx_strand_id
1 'polypeptide(L)'
;MPAIYPSTALKNEQRALKAIADEEVVYITENGRGKYLFMSQEVHNREIKEAVEEALYEFRMAEALRASHADYAEGRSYSTREELMAAVAEKRAARAQA
;
A
#
# COMPACT_ATOMS: atom_id res chain seq x y z
N MET A 1 -5.13 -19.47 4.23
CA MET A 1 -5.65 -19.41 2.84
C MET A 1 -7.00 -18.71 2.92
N PRO A 2 -7.26 -17.65 2.14
CA PRO A 2 -8.55 -16.97 2.17
C PRO A 2 -9.67 -17.94 1.75
N ALA A 3 -10.89 -17.69 2.24
CA ALA A 3 -12.05 -18.53 1.95
C ALA A 3 -12.40 -18.48 0.45
N ILE A 4 -12.68 -19.64 -0.14
CA ILE A 4 -13.02 -19.79 -1.56
C ILE A 4 -14.47 -20.28 -1.65
N TYR A 5 -15.30 -19.54 -2.38
CA TYR A 5 -16.72 -19.83 -2.57
C TYR A 5 -16.99 -20.33 -3.98
N PRO A 6 -18.01 -21.20 -4.19
CA PRO A 6 -18.46 -21.56 -5.52
C PRO A 6 -19.21 -20.39 -6.17
N SER A 7 -19.20 -20.32 -7.51
CA SER A 7 -19.95 -19.29 -8.26
C SER A 7 -21.45 -19.29 -7.95
N THR A 8 -22.03 -20.42 -7.55
CA THR A 8 -23.42 -20.53 -7.12
C THR A 8 -23.73 -19.75 -5.83
N ALA A 9 -22.74 -19.50 -4.97
CA ALA A 9 -22.90 -18.70 -3.75
C ALA A 9 -23.22 -17.22 -4.06
N LEU A 10 -22.77 -16.68 -5.20
CA LEU A 10 -23.12 -15.32 -5.64
C LEU A 10 -24.64 -15.16 -5.81
N LYS A 11 -25.34 -16.23 -6.15
CA LYS A 11 -26.80 -16.25 -6.31
C LYS A 11 -27.50 -16.61 -5.00
N ASN A 12 -27.07 -17.68 -4.34
CA ASN A 12 -27.80 -18.27 -3.22
C ASN A 12 -27.54 -17.55 -1.88
N GLU A 13 -26.37 -16.91 -1.72
CA GLU A 13 -25.90 -16.31 -0.47
C GLU A 13 -25.50 -14.85 -0.66
N GLN A 14 -26.12 -14.17 -1.65
CA GLN A 14 -25.69 -12.86 -2.14
C GLN A 14 -25.49 -11.82 -1.03
N ARG A 15 -26.39 -11.75 -0.04
CA ARG A 15 -26.30 -10.77 1.04
C ARG A 15 -25.09 -10.98 1.94
N ALA A 16 -24.82 -12.23 2.32
CA ALA A 16 -23.67 -12.58 3.15
C ALA A 16 -22.37 -12.32 2.38
N LEU A 17 -22.32 -12.70 1.10
CA LEU A 17 -21.14 -12.52 0.27
C LEU A 17 -20.81 -11.05 0.00
N LYS A 18 -21.83 -10.20 -0.16
CA LYS A 18 -21.65 -8.74 -0.27
C LYS A 18 -21.09 -8.12 1.00
N ALA A 19 -21.58 -8.53 2.17
CA ALA A 19 -21.07 -8.03 3.44
C ALA A 19 -19.56 -8.34 3.62
N ILE A 20 -19.13 -9.54 3.22
CA ILE A 20 -17.70 -9.90 3.22
C ILE A 20 -16.95 -9.08 2.16
N ALA A 21 -17.50 -8.95 0.95
CA ALA A 21 -16.90 -8.20 -0.15
C ALA A 21 -16.74 -6.70 0.13
N ASP A 22 -17.54 -6.14 1.05
CA ASP A 22 -17.40 -4.76 1.51
C ASP A 22 -16.16 -4.57 2.41
N GLU A 23 -15.65 -5.64 3.01
CA GLU A 23 -14.50 -5.60 3.93
C GLU A 23 -13.22 -6.18 3.31
N GLU A 24 -13.34 -7.25 2.51
CA GLU A 24 -12.20 -8.01 1.98
C GLU A 24 -12.45 -8.62 0.58
N VAL A 25 -11.40 -9.21 0.00
CA VAL A 25 -11.44 -9.88 -1.30
C VAL A 25 -12.04 -11.28 -1.17
N VAL A 26 -13.18 -11.52 -1.83
CA VAL A 26 -13.81 -12.85 -1.89
C VAL A 26 -13.32 -13.60 -3.13
N TYR A 27 -12.85 -14.83 -2.94
CA TYR A 27 -12.38 -15.70 -4.02
C TYR A 27 -13.50 -16.62 -4.49
N ILE A 28 -13.75 -16.63 -5.80
CA ILE A 28 -14.82 -17.41 -6.42
C ILE A 28 -14.22 -18.44 -7.38
N THR A 29 -14.75 -19.66 -7.37
CA THR A 29 -14.40 -20.71 -8.33
C THR A 29 -15.62 -21.22 -9.07
N GLU A 30 -15.44 -21.66 -10.31
CA GLU A 30 -16.50 -22.25 -11.13
C GLU A 30 -16.13 -23.69 -11.49
N ASN A 31 -16.88 -24.68 -10.97
CA ASN A 31 -16.59 -26.11 -11.17
C ASN A 31 -15.15 -26.50 -10.78
N GLY A 32 -14.60 -25.87 -9.73
CA GLY A 32 -13.22 -26.08 -9.27
C GLY A 32 -12.15 -25.54 -10.23
N ARG A 33 -12.55 -24.78 -11.26
CA ARG A 33 -11.69 -24.16 -12.27
C ARG A 33 -11.93 -22.66 -12.33
N GLY A 34 -10.89 -21.91 -12.68
CA GLY A 34 -10.93 -20.45 -12.64
C GLY A 34 -10.95 -19.89 -11.21
N LYS A 35 -10.19 -18.82 -10.98
CA LYS A 35 -10.23 -18.06 -9.72
C LYS A 35 -10.63 -16.64 -10.08
N TYR A 36 -11.86 -16.27 -9.74
CA TYR A 36 -12.38 -14.91 -9.87
C TYR A 36 -12.35 -14.22 -8.51
N LEU A 37 -12.34 -12.89 -8.54
CA LEU A 37 -12.41 -12.07 -7.35
C LEU A 37 -13.73 -11.31 -7.33
N PHE A 38 -14.36 -11.23 -6.17
CA PHE A 38 -15.53 -10.41 -5.90
C PHE A 38 -15.24 -9.53 -4.69
N MET A 39 -15.36 -8.22 -4.86
CA MET A 39 -15.08 -7.22 -3.82
C MET A 39 -15.84 -5.94 -4.14
N SER A 40 -16.04 -5.09 -3.14
CA SER A 40 -16.53 -3.73 -3.35
C SER A 40 -15.49 -2.89 -4.10
N GLN A 41 -15.94 -1.79 -4.70
CA GLN A 41 -15.04 -0.86 -5.36
C GLN A 41 -14.06 -0.20 -4.36
N GLU A 42 -14.48 0.01 -3.12
CA GLU A 42 -13.65 0.58 -2.07
C GLU A 42 -12.49 -0.37 -1.71
N VAL A 43 -12.79 -1.65 -1.53
CA VAL A 43 -11.76 -2.69 -1.32
C VAL A 43 -10.81 -2.73 -2.51
N HIS A 44 -11.33 -2.76 -3.75
CA HIS A 44 -10.47 -2.76 -4.94
C HIS A 44 -9.48 -1.58 -4.99
N ASN A 45 -9.97 -0.37 -4.73
CA ASN A 45 -9.13 0.83 -4.71
C ASN A 45 -8.08 0.77 -3.58
N ARG A 46 -8.45 0.23 -2.41
CA ARG A 46 -7.53 0.03 -1.30
C ARG A 46 -6.42 -0.95 -1.66
N GLU A 47 -6.76 -2.13 -2.20
CA GLU A 47 -5.78 -3.15 -2.59
C GLU A 47 -4.79 -2.61 -3.64
N ILE A 48 -5.28 -1.85 -4.63
CA ILE A 48 -4.40 -1.19 -5.61
C ILE A 48 -3.45 -0.22 -4.91
N LYS A 49 -3.98 0.63 -4.04
CA LYS A 49 -3.18 1.62 -3.33
C LYS A 49 -2.11 0.95 -2.46
N GLU A 50 -2.47 -0.11 -1.74
CA GLU A 50 -1.54 -0.86 -0.90
C GLU A 50 -0.46 -1.54 -1.73
N ALA A 51 -0.81 -2.20 -2.83
CA ALA A 51 0.17 -2.81 -3.74
C ALA A 51 1.12 -1.77 -4.35
N VAL A 52 0.62 -0.60 -4.70
CA VAL A 52 1.45 0.51 -5.20
C VAL A 52 2.37 1.05 -4.11
N GLU A 53 1.88 1.26 -2.89
CA GLU A 53 2.71 1.72 -1.78
C GLU A 53 3.77 0.70 -1.40
N GLU A 54 3.45 -0.60 -1.39
CA GLU A 54 4.41 -1.68 -1.15
C GLU A 54 5.50 -1.70 -2.24
N ALA A 55 5.12 -1.62 -3.51
CA ALA A 55 6.07 -1.57 -4.62
C ALA A 55 6.98 -0.32 -4.57
N LEU A 56 6.43 0.83 -4.15
CA LEU A 56 7.21 2.06 -3.99
C LEU A 56 8.03 2.09 -2.71
N TYR A 57 7.64 1.35 -1.67
CA TYR A 57 8.29 1.37 -0.37
C TYR A 57 9.74 0.93 -0.48
N GLU A 58 10.01 -0.21 -1.13
CA GLU A 58 11.37 -0.72 -1.30
C GLU A 58 12.25 0.26 -2.07
N PHE A 59 11.72 0.83 -3.15
CA PHE A 59 12.43 1.82 -3.97
C PHE A 59 12.77 3.09 -3.16
N ARG A 60 11.78 3.66 -2.48
CA ARG A 60 11.96 4.87 -1.65
C ARG A 60 12.93 4.64 -0.50
N MET A 61 12.89 3.46 0.11
CA MET A 61 13.81 3.09 1.19
C MET A 61 15.26 2.99 0.66
N ALA A 62 15.45 2.35 -0.50
CA ALA A 62 16.76 2.26 -1.13
C ALA A 62 17.32 3.65 -1.50
N GLU A 63 16.48 4.54 -2.02
CA GLU A 63 16.88 5.93 -2.30
C GLU A 63 17.22 6.71 -1.03
N ALA A 64 16.40 6.59 0.02
CA ALA A 64 16.65 7.25 1.30
C ALA A 64 17.97 6.80 1.94
N LEU A 65 18.27 5.50 1.90
CA LEU A 65 19.54 4.96 2.37
C LEU A 65 20.71 5.49 1.55
N ARG A 66 20.62 5.46 0.22
CA ARG A 66 21.67 6.00 -0.66
C ARG A 66 21.95 7.48 -0.38
N ALA A 67 20.90 8.28 -0.24
CA ALA A 67 21.02 9.69 0.11
C ALA A 67 21.65 9.88 1.49
N SER A 68 21.24 9.10 2.49
CA SER A 68 21.81 9.15 3.84
C SER A 68 23.30 8.80 3.87
N HIS A 69 23.73 7.81 3.08
CA HIS A 69 25.14 7.45 2.96
C HIS A 69 25.97 8.57 2.34
N ALA A 70 25.45 9.22 1.29
CA ALA A 70 26.12 10.37 0.67
C ALA A 70 26.19 11.56 1.65
N ASP A 71 25.09 11.87 2.33
CA ASP A 71 25.04 12.92 3.35
C ASP A 71 26.06 12.68 4.45
N TYR A 72 26.21 11.44 4.93
CA TYR A 72 27.21 11.09 5.93
C TYR A 72 28.64 11.25 5.40
N ALA A 73 28.94 10.75 4.20
CA ALA A 73 30.26 10.88 3.59
C ALA A 73 30.68 12.34 3.36
N GLU A 74 29.71 13.21 3.12
CA GLU A 74 29.91 14.64 2.91
C GLU A 74 29.78 15.47 4.20
N GLY A 75 29.67 14.81 5.36
CA GLY A 75 29.60 15.48 6.68
C GLY A 75 28.29 16.23 6.95
N ARG A 76 27.24 15.99 6.15
CA ARG A 76 25.89 16.56 6.33
C ARG A 76 25.08 15.74 7.34
N SER A 77 25.62 15.56 8.53
CA SER A 77 24.94 14.89 9.64
C SER A 77 24.53 15.88 10.72
N TYR A 78 23.44 15.60 11.42
CA TYR A 78 22.95 16.39 12.55
C TYR A 78 23.21 15.65 13.85
N SER A 79 23.63 16.37 14.90
CA SER A 79 23.98 15.77 16.20
C SER A 79 22.78 15.71 17.15
N THR A 80 21.73 16.48 16.86
CA THR A 80 20.49 16.50 17.64
C THR A 80 19.27 16.33 16.75
N ARG A 81 18.16 15.91 17.37
CA ARG A 81 16.86 15.80 16.68
C ARG A 81 16.37 17.18 16.26
N GLU A 82 16.58 18.19 17.09
CA GLU A 82 16.15 19.57 16.85
C GLU A 82 16.81 20.14 15.58
N GLU A 83 18.13 19.98 15.44
CA GLU A 83 18.89 20.37 14.24
C GLU A 83 18.37 19.68 12.97
N LEU A 84 18.13 18.37 13.05
CA LEU A 84 17.57 17.60 11.95
C LEU A 84 16.18 18.13 11.54
N MET A 85 15.30 18.35 12.52
CA MET A 85 13.94 18.81 12.25
C MET A 85 13.90 20.21 11.66
N ALA A 86 14.79 21.11 12.10
CA ALA A 86 14.95 22.43 11.52
C ALA A 86 15.38 22.35 10.05
N ALA A 87 16.41 21.56 9.73
CA ALA A 87 16.87 21.36 8.37
C ALA A 87 15.82 20.71 7.45
N VAL A 88 15.02 19.78 7.98
CA VAL A 88 13.89 19.19 7.24
C VAL A 88 12.83 20.25 6.93
N ALA A 89 12.51 21.12 7.89
CA ALA A 89 11.55 22.20 7.68
C ALA A 89 12.03 23.18 6.60
N GLU A 90 13.31 23.56 6.62
CA GLU A 90 13.92 24.41 5.58
C GLU A 90 13.85 23.78 4.20
N LYS A 91 14.26 22.50 4.06
CA LYS A 91 14.17 21.77 2.79
C LYS A 91 12.73 21.70 2.26
N ARG A 92 11.74 21.48 3.14
CA ARG A 92 10.31 21.45 2.77
C ARG A 92 9.81 22.82 2.31
N ALA A 93 10.20 23.88 3.02
CA ALA A 93 9.84 25.25 2.65
C ALA A 93 10.42 25.64 1.29
N ALA A 94 11.68 25.28 1.01
CA ALA A 94 12.31 25.52 -0.28
C ALA A 94 11.61 24.78 -1.42
N ARG A 95 11.18 23.53 -1.19
CA ARG A 95 10.46 22.73 -2.20
C ARG A 95 9.04 23.22 -2.45
N ALA A 96 8.39 23.88 -1.49
CA ALA A 96 7.06 24.48 -1.67
C ALA A 96 7.09 25.79 -2.48
N GLN A 97 8.27 26.40 -2.64
CA GLN A 97 8.49 27.65 -3.37
C GLN A 97 9.06 27.42 -4.78
N ALA A 98 9.42 26.18 -5.12
CA ALA A 98 9.97 25.77 -6.41
C ALA A 98 8.89 25.11 -7.28
#